data_AF-A0AAW7I7G5-F1
#
_entry.id   AF-A0AAW7I7G5-F1
#
_cell.length_a   1.000
_cell.length_b   1.000
_cell.length_c   1.000
_cell.angle_alpha   90.00
_cell.angle_beta   90.00
_cell.angle_gamma   90.00
#
_symmetry.space_group_name_H-M   'P 1'
#
loop_
_entity.id
_entity.type
_entity.pdbx_description
1 polymer ?
#
loop_
_entity_poly.entity_id
_entity_poly.type
_entity_poly.pdbx_seq_one_letter_code
_entity_poly.pdbx_strand_id
1 'polypeptide(L)'
;MNEERLRHHLALIEQRWPALAAILTEVQLGDLQVELCEGAGSTLLVNGIQLTSRHDRVAEANLQATSLPEVQTLHIYGTGLGDLQRVLLARPHLKTLHVHIMHRSLFALVLALLEHDDWLQDPRVHLKLAGDESEISLPFFALPSELELAEDAAYRIRGRLVSEVMAGYVRQRFNPDSPRVKERLEQNLPYIHHDGDVASLFNTQVGSTALVIASGPTLAQHLPTLAEQLARHPDWFVLSVDTALAPLRRHGITPHVVVCIDDTLTPDKMASQEIGNVPLVYAPMVPSDTLSSWPGPRLVTYSPSPIYTKLRQSHPRGVLHQGGSVIHPTVDLAVKMGSLEVILLGCDFAFPGDQTHTGWQDGALGPIASQALSWVLDGHGKRVSTNPNFTTYQIELERYIAAHPGVRFWNCSRDGAALLHCSYHPEFVA
;
A
#
# COMPACT_ATOMS: atom_id res chain seq x y z
N MET A 1 -31.27 2.51 -21.68
CA MET A 1 -31.36 1.73 -20.42
C MET A 1 -32.67 0.97 -20.42
N ASN A 2 -32.67 -0.32 -20.11
CA ASN A 2 -33.90 -1.11 -20.04
C ASN A 2 -34.35 -1.24 -18.57
N GLU A 3 -35.32 -0.42 -18.16
CA GLU A 3 -35.81 -0.36 -16.77
C GLU A 3 -36.51 -1.65 -16.33
N GLU A 4 -37.19 -2.34 -17.25
CA GLU A 4 -37.84 -3.61 -16.97
C GLU A 4 -36.80 -4.70 -16.65
N ARG A 5 -35.73 -4.75 -17.44
CA ARG A 5 -34.60 -5.65 -17.21
C ARG A 5 -33.91 -5.38 -15.88
N LEU A 6 -33.64 -4.11 -15.56
CA LEU A 6 -33.05 -3.75 -14.28
C LEU A 6 -33.94 -4.21 -13.11
N ARG A 7 -35.26 -3.94 -13.20
CA ARG A 7 -36.22 -4.36 -12.17
C ARG A 7 -36.25 -5.89 -12.00
N HIS A 8 -36.20 -6.63 -13.10
CA HIS A 8 -36.12 -8.10 -13.08
C HIS A 8 -34.86 -8.60 -12.37
N HIS A 9 -33.68 -8.10 -12.75
CA HIS A 9 -32.43 -8.49 -12.07
C HIS A 9 -32.38 -8.07 -10.61
N LEU A 10 -32.91 -6.88 -10.26
CA LEU A 10 -33.01 -6.45 -8.86
C LEU A 10 -33.91 -7.37 -8.04
N ALA A 11 -35.00 -7.89 -8.60
CA ALA A 11 -35.86 -8.87 -7.92
C ALA A 11 -35.12 -10.21 -7.68
N LEU A 12 -34.33 -10.69 -8.65
CA LEU A 12 -33.47 -11.86 -8.46
C LEU A 12 -32.43 -11.64 -7.37
N ILE A 13 -31.81 -10.45 -7.35
CA ILE A 13 -30.84 -10.08 -6.32
C ILE A 13 -31.52 -9.94 -4.96
N GLU A 14 -32.72 -9.37 -4.87
CA GLU A 14 -33.46 -9.21 -3.61
C GLU A 14 -33.78 -10.57 -2.98
N GLN A 15 -34.17 -11.56 -3.79
CA GLN A 15 -34.44 -12.92 -3.33
C GLN A 15 -33.23 -13.59 -2.69
N ARG A 16 -32.02 -13.31 -3.18
CA ARG A 16 -30.78 -14.01 -2.76
C ARG A 16 -29.90 -13.17 -1.81
N TRP A 17 -29.91 -11.86 -1.98
CA TRP A 17 -29.06 -10.85 -1.34
C TRP A 17 -29.86 -9.57 -1.04
N PRO A 18 -30.84 -9.60 -0.12
CA PRO A 18 -31.77 -8.49 0.11
C PRO A 18 -31.08 -7.18 0.52
N ALA A 19 -30.02 -7.25 1.33
CA ALA A 19 -29.24 -6.08 1.72
C ALA A 19 -28.54 -5.41 0.52
N LEU A 20 -28.03 -6.22 -0.42
CA LEU A 20 -27.41 -5.70 -1.64
C LEU A 20 -28.46 -5.08 -2.57
N ALA A 21 -29.64 -5.69 -2.70
CA ALA A 21 -30.73 -5.15 -3.51
C ALA A 21 -31.19 -3.78 -3.01
N ALA A 22 -31.30 -3.59 -1.68
CA ALA A 22 -31.64 -2.31 -1.08
C ALA A 22 -30.63 -1.22 -1.49
N ILE A 23 -29.33 -1.53 -1.41
CA ILE A 23 -28.27 -0.61 -1.82
C ILE A 23 -28.38 -0.29 -3.31
N LEU A 24 -28.49 -1.32 -4.17
CA LEU A 24 -28.52 -1.14 -5.63
C LEU A 24 -29.76 -0.40 -6.14
N THR A 25 -30.88 -0.45 -5.42
CA THR A 25 -32.12 0.26 -5.77
C THR A 25 -31.98 1.77 -5.59
N GLU A 26 -31.14 2.22 -4.65
CA GLU A 26 -30.90 3.64 -4.37
C GLU A 26 -29.81 4.24 -5.27
N VAL A 27 -29.13 3.43 -6.06
CA VAL A 27 -27.99 3.86 -6.89
C VAL A 27 -28.45 4.78 -8.00
N GLN A 28 -27.84 5.97 -8.05
CA GLN A 28 -27.92 6.86 -9.20
C GLN A 28 -26.79 6.53 -10.18
N LEU A 29 -27.12 6.45 -11.46
CA LEU A 29 -26.14 6.20 -12.54
C LEU A 29 -25.33 7.45 -12.92
N GLY A 30 -25.46 8.54 -12.16
CA GLY A 30 -25.37 9.94 -12.61
C GLY A 30 -24.06 10.42 -13.24
N ASP A 31 -22.96 9.68 -13.16
CA ASP A 31 -21.64 10.16 -13.62
C ASP A 31 -20.92 9.18 -14.57
N LEU A 32 -21.56 8.08 -14.98
CA LEU A 32 -20.95 7.13 -15.92
C LEU A 32 -21.23 7.54 -17.37
N GLN A 33 -20.17 7.90 -18.09
CA GLN A 33 -20.21 8.07 -19.54
C GLN A 33 -20.10 6.70 -20.19
N VAL A 34 -21.12 6.29 -20.94
CA VAL A 34 -21.22 4.93 -21.49
C VAL A 34 -21.31 4.98 -23.01
N GLU A 35 -20.42 4.24 -23.67
CA GLU A 35 -20.39 4.13 -25.13
C GLU A 35 -20.31 2.65 -25.54
N LEU A 36 -20.95 2.31 -26.66
CA LEU A 36 -20.77 1.01 -27.29
C LEU A 36 -19.43 1.01 -28.04
N CYS A 37 -18.59 0.01 -27.78
CA CYS A 37 -17.34 -0.18 -28.50
C CYS A 37 -17.43 -1.44 -29.36
N GLU A 38 -17.32 -1.26 -30.68
CA GLU A 38 -17.45 -2.34 -31.65
C GLU A 38 -16.09 -2.82 -32.18
N GLY A 39 -16.03 -4.11 -32.47
CA GLY A 39 -14.91 -4.78 -33.11
C GLY A 39 -15.44 -5.96 -33.93
N ALA A 40 -14.90 -7.16 -33.71
CA ALA A 40 -15.52 -8.38 -34.23
C ALA A 40 -16.76 -8.82 -33.42
N GLY A 41 -16.83 -8.37 -32.16
CA GLY A 41 -18.02 -8.38 -31.32
C GLY A 41 -18.28 -6.96 -30.80
N SER A 42 -18.75 -6.85 -29.55
CA SER A 42 -18.93 -5.56 -28.90
C SER A 42 -18.73 -5.64 -27.39
N THR A 43 -18.47 -4.47 -26.80
CA THR A 43 -18.27 -4.26 -25.37
C THR A 43 -18.73 -2.85 -24.99
N LEU A 44 -18.66 -2.52 -23.70
CA LEU A 44 -18.92 -1.17 -23.20
C LEU A 44 -17.61 -0.44 -22.92
N LEU A 45 -17.55 0.83 -23.30
CA LEU A 45 -16.62 1.81 -22.77
C LEU A 45 -17.35 2.58 -21.67
N VAL A 46 -16.78 2.59 -20.47
CA VAL A 46 -17.30 3.37 -19.34
C VAL A 46 -16.22 4.35 -18.90
N ASN A 47 -16.50 5.64 -18.98
CA ASN A 47 -15.51 6.70 -18.74
C ASN A 47 -14.21 6.50 -19.55
N GLY A 48 -14.34 6.05 -20.79
CA GLY A 48 -13.22 5.73 -21.68
C GLY A 48 -12.51 4.40 -21.41
N ILE A 49 -12.93 3.63 -20.39
CA ILE A 49 -12.35 2.33 -20.04
C ILE A 49 -13.16 1.19 -20.67
N GLN A 50 -12.50 0.34 -21.45
CA GLN A 50 -13.13 -0.81 -22.10
C GLN A 50 -13.33 -1.95 -21.08
N LEU A 51 -14.57 -2.41 -20.86
CA LEU A 51 -14.86 -3.37 -19.78
C LEU A 51 -14.36 -4.79 -20.07
N THR A 52 -14.55 -5.25 -21.29
CA THR A 52 -14.12 -6.57 -21.82
C THR A 52 -13.68 -6.41 -23.28
N SER A 53 -13.12 -7.45 -23.89
CA SER A 53 -12.69 -7.50 -25.29
C SER A 53 -13.83 -7.13 -26.25
N ARG A 54 -13.58 -6.14 -27.12
CA ARG A 54 -14.49 -5.79 -28.24
C ARG A 54 -14.44 -6.79 -29.41
N HIS A 55 -13.50 -7.74 -29.39
CA HIS A 55 -13.32 -8.71 -30.46
C HIS A 55 -13.94 -10.06 -30.11
N ASP A 56 -13.70 -10.56 -28.91
CA ASP A 56 -14.23 -11.82 -28.41
C ASP A 56 -14.19 -11.84 -26.87
N ARG A 57 -15.36 -11.63 -26.27
CA ARG A 57 -15.54 -11.58 -24.81
C ARG A 57 -15.36 -12.95 -24.15
N VAL A 58 -15.78 -14.02 -24.84
CA VAL A 58 -15.70 -15.37 -24.32
C VAL A 58 -14.27 -15.87 -24.36
N ALA A 59 -13.51 -15.58 -25.43
CA ALA A 59 -12.09 -15.91 -25.51
C ALA A 59 -11.28 -15.20 -24.42
N GLU A 60 -11.54 -13.92 -24.17
CA GLU A 60 -10.91 -13.19 -23.06
C GLU A 60 -11.24 -13.82 -21.70
N ALA A 61 -12.52 -14.10 -21.43
CA ALA A 61 -12.94 -14.74 -20.19
C ALA A 61 -12.30 -16.13 -19.99
N ASN A 62 -12.14 -16.92 -21.06
CA ASN A 62 -11.40 -18.17 -21.01
C ASN A 62 -9.92 -17.95 -20.67
N LEU A 63 -9.26 -16.97 -21.29
CA LEU A 63 -7.87 -16.64 -20.97
C LEU A 63 -7.71 -16.23 -19.51
N GLN A 64 -8.60 -15.38 -19.00
CA GLN A 64 -8.63 -14.99 -17.59
C GLN A 64 -8.82 -16.21 -16.68
N ALA A 65 -9.76 -17.11 -17.00
CA ALA A 65 -9.98 -18.33 -16.25
C ALA A 65 -8.74 -19.25 -16.23
N THR A 66 -7.98 -19.35 -17.33
CA THR A 66 -6.75 -20.18 -17.35
C THR A 66 -5.66 -19.71 -16.39
N SER A 67 -5.68 -18.45 -15.96
CA SER A 67 -4.75 -17.94 -14.96
C SER A 67 -5.09 -18.38 -13.52
N LEU A 68 -6.31 -18.88 -13.31
CA LEU A 68 -6.80 -19.32 -12.00
C LEU A 68 -6.60 -20.82 -11.79
N PRO A 69 -6.25 -21.25 -10.57
CA PRO A 69 -6.14 -22.66 -10.25
C PRO A 69 -7.50 -23.38 -10.29
N GLU A 70 -7.48 -24.69 -10.52
CA GLU A 70 -8.65 -25.56 -10.42
C GLU A 70 -8.94 -25.90 -8.96
N VAL A 71 -9.76 -25.08 -8.31
CA VAL A 71 -10.15 -25.19 -6.89
C VAL A 71 -11.66 -25.11 -6.70
N GLN A 72 -12.15 -25.51 -5.53
CA GLN A 72 -13.58 -25.54 -5.23
C GLN A 72 -14.19 -24.15 -4.95
N THR A 73 -13.36 -23.17 -4.57
CA THR A 73 -13.80 -21.81 -4.22
C THR A 73 -12.92 -20.80 -4.94
N LEU A 74 -13.54 -19.85 -5.65
CA LEU A 74 -12.88 -18.77 -6.36
C LEU A 74 -13.49 -17.42 -5.99
N HIS A 75 -12.67 -16.37 -6.06
CA HIS A 75 -13.10 -14.98 -5.88
C HIS A 75 -12.87 -14.19 -7.18
N ILE A 76 -13.85 -13.41 -7.61
CA ILE A 76 -13.70 -12.45 -8.70
C ILE A 76 -13.93 -11.06 -8.13
N TYR A 77 -13.00 -10.14 -8.37
CA TYR A 77 -13.17 -8.73 -8.06
C TYR A 77 -13.51 -7.98 -9.34
N GLY A 78 -14.73 -7.47 -9.40
CA GLY A 78 -15.34 -6.90 -10.59
C GLY A 78 -16.35 -7.85 -11.23
N THR A 79 -17.34 -7.26 -11.89
CA THR A 79 -18.42 -8.00 -12.55
C THR A 79 -18.22 -8.07 -14.07
N GLY A 80 -17.55 -7.06 -14.66
CA GLY A 80 -17.38 -6.96 -16.10
C GLY A 80 -18.75 -7.02 -16.77
N LEU A 81 -18.88 -7.85 -17.80
CA LEU A 81 -20.16 -8.11 -18.47
C LEU A 81 -20.71 -9.52 -18.18
N GLY A 82 -20.23 -10.17 -17.10
CA GLY A 82 -20.69 -11.50 -16.68
C GLY A 82 -20.01 -12.69 -17.38
N ASP A 83 -19.07 -12.46 -18.28
CA ASP A 83 -18.46 -13.53 -19.10
C ASP A 83 -17.58 -14.48 -18.29
N LEU A 84 -16.73 -13.94 -17.42
CA LEU A 84 -15.83 -14.74 -16.59
C LEU A 84 -16.59 -15.63 -15.59
N GLN A 85 -17.69 -15.13 -15.04
CA GLN A 85 -18.59 -15.86 -14.15
C GLN A 85 -19.14 -17.09 -14.87
N ARG A 86 -19.66 -16.93 -16.10
CA ARG A 86 -20.19 -18.04 -16.91
C ARG A 86 -19.13 -19.08 -17.23
N VAL A 87 -17.94 -18.64 -17.64
CA VAL A 87 -16.80 -19.54 -17.93
C VAL A 87 -16.40 -20.33 -16.68
N LEU A 88 -16.28 -19.68 -15.53
CA LEU A 88 -15.87 -20.34 -14.30
C LEU A 88 -16.95 -21.29 -13.76
N LEU A 89 -18.23 -20.94 -13.87
CA LEU A 89 -19.34 -21.81 -13.47
C LEU A 89 -19.45 -23.08 -14.33
N ALA A 90 -18.88 -23.10 -15.53
CA ALA A 90 -18.76 -24.32 -16.34
C ALA A 90 -17.71 -25.31 -15.80
N ARG A 91 -16.85 -24.91 -14.85
CA ARG A 91 -15.86 -25.83 -14.25
C ARG A 91 -16.55 -26.88 -13.37
N PRO A 92 -16.30 -28.18 -13.59
CA PRO A 92 -17.01 -29.25 -12.89
C PRO A 92 -16.68 -29.32 -11.38
N HIS A 93 -15.52 -28.81 -10.97
CA HIS A 93 -15.06 -28.86 -9.59
C HIS A 93 -15.38 -27.60 -8.77
N LEU A 94 -15.87 -26.53 -9.41
CA LEU A 94 -16.20 -25.29 -8.73
C LEU A 94 -17.50 -25.45 -7.93
N LYS A 95 -17.43 -25.22 -6.62
CA LYS A 95 -18.56 -25.29 -5.69
C LYS A 95 -19.03 -23.92 -5.24
N THR A 96 -18.14 -22.93 -5.20
CA THR A 96 -18.45 -21.59 -4.70
C THR A 96 -17.73 -20.55 -5.54
N LEU A 97 -18.48 -19.56 -6.03
CA LEU A 97 -17.95 -18.40 -6.74
C LEU A 97 -18.37 -17.13 -5.99
N HIS A 98 -17.41 -16.48 -5.35
CA HIS A 98 -17.62 -15.16 -4.78
C HIS A 98 -17.36 -14.09 -5.84
N VAL A 99 -18.33 -13.21 -6.05
CA VAL A 99 -18.19 -12.06 -6.96
C VAL A 99 -18.31 -10.79 -6.13
N HIS A 100 -17.23 -10.03 -6.09
CA HIS A 100 -17.08 -8.81 -5.32
C HIS A 100 -17.28 -7.61 -6.24
N ILE A 101 -18.34 -6.85 -6.01
CA ILE A 101 -18.73 -5.68 -6.80
C ILE A 101 -17.81 -4.53 -6.42
N MET A 102 -17.04 -4.04 -7.40
CA MET A 102 -16.06 -2.96 -7.23
C MET A 102 -16.67 -1.57 -7.47
N HIS A 103 -17.81 -1.50 -8.15
CA HIS A 103 -18.55 -0.27 -8.38
C HIS A 103 -20.06 -0.54 -8.52
N ARG A 104 -20.85 -0.01 -7.58
CA ARG A 104 -22.32 -0.17 -7.53
C ARG A 104 -23.04 0.34 -8.78
N SER A 105 -22.79 1.59 -9.21
CA SER A 105 -23.42 2.17 -10.42
C SER A 105 -23.04 1.44 -11.70
N LEU A 106 -21.80 0.99 -11.83
CA LEU A 106 -21.39 0.17 -12.97
C LEU A 106 -22.13 -1.16 -12.99
N PHE A 107 -22.27 -1.84 -11.84
CA PHE A 107 -23.00 -3.09 -11.79
C PHE A 107 -24.48 -2.89 -12.11
N ALA A 108 -25.15 -1.88 -11.54
CA ALA A 108 -26.54 -1.55 -11.86
C ALA A 108 -26.74 -1.23 -13.35
N LEU A 109 -25.80 -0.50 -13.97
CA LEU A 109 -25.79 -0.23 -15.40
C LEU A 109 -25.74 -1.52 -16.22
N VAL A 110 -24.82 -2.43 -15.89
CA VAL A 110 -24.64 -3.70 -16.60
C VAL A 110 -25.90 -4.57 -16.49
N LEU A 111 -26.52 -4.65 -15.30
CA LEU A 111 -27.81 -5.30 -15.09
C LEU A 111 -28.94 -4.72 -15.94
N ALA A 112 -28.90 -3.41 -16.23
CA ALA A 112 -29.92 -2.75 -17.06
C ALA A 112 -29.69 -2.93 -18.57
N LEU A 113 -28.54 -3.44 -19.00
CA LEU A 113 -28.14 -3.52 -20.41
C LEU A 113 -28.07 -4.95 -20.96
N LEU A 114 -27.70 -5.93 -20.13
CA LEU A 114 -27.43 -7.31 -20.57
C LEU A 114 -28.19 -8.32 -19.70
N GLU A 115 -28.46 -9.51 -20.24
CA GLU A 115 -29.08 -10.60 -19.48
C GLU A 115 -28.05 -11.23 -18.55
N HIS A 116 -28.43 -11.49 -17.30
CA HIS A 116 -27.56 -12.05 -16.27
C HIS A 116 -28.23 -13.15 -15.43
N ASP A 117 -29.47 -13.52 -15.73
CA ASP A 117 -30.24 -14.58 -15.06
C ASP A 117 -29.45 -15.85 -14.80
N ASP A 118 -28.71 -16.33 -15.80
CA ASP A 118 -28.02 -17.61 -15.78
C ASP A 118 -27.03 -17.75 -14.63
N TRP A 119 -26.15 -16.77 -14.45
CA TRP A 119 -25.17 -16.79 -13.36
C TRP A 119 -25.72 -16.17 -12.06
N LEU A 120 -26.64 -15.19 -12.15
CA LEU A 120 -27.28 -14.60 -10.96
C LEU A 120 -28.20 -15.58 -10.22
N GLN A 121 -28.73 -16.60 -10.89
CA GLN A 121 -29.55 -17.64 -10.26
C GLN A 121 -28.74 -18.88 -9.85
N ASP A 122 -27.49 -19.03 -10.32
CA ASP A 122 -26.66 -20.19 -9.98
C ASP A 122 -26.39 -20.24 -8.46
N PRO A 123 -26.76 -21.33 -7.76
CA PRO A 123 -26.67 -21.42 -6.30
C PRO A 123 -25.23 -21.35 -5.78
N ARG A 124 -24.22 -21.54 -6.64
CA ARG A 124 -22.80 -21.45 -6.29
C ARG A 124 -22.31 -20.00 -6.19
N VAL A 125 -23.04 -19.04 -6.76
CA VAL A 125 -22.65 -17.62 -6.76
C VAL A 125 -23.00 -16.96 -5.43
N HIS A 126 -22.09 -16.11 -4.93
CA HIS A 126 -22.31 -15.23 -3.80
C HIS A 126 -21.85 -13.81 -4.13
N LEU A 127 -22.74 -12.83 -4.02
CA LEU A 127 -22.43 -11.41 -4.26
C LEU A 127 -22.10 -10.67 -2.96
N LYS A 128 -21.12 -9.76 -3.03
CA LYS A 128 -20.80 -8.80 -1.98
C LYS A 128 -20.31 -7.48 -2.59
N LEU A 129 -20.39 -6.39 -1.84
CA LEU A 129 -19.65 -5.16 -2.17
C LEU A 129 -18.21 -5.31 -1.69
N ALA A 130 -17.26 -5.01 -2.57
CA ALA A 130 -15.84 -5.02 -2.19
C ALA A 130 -15.55 -3.99 -1.08
N GLY A 131 -16.23 -2.84 -1.10
CA GLY A 131 -16.04 -1.80 -0.09
C GLY A 131 -16.43 -2.18 1.34
N ASP A 132 -17.18 -3.27 1.52
CA ASP A 132 -17.54 -3.78 2.85
C ASP A 132 -16.47 -4.74 3.43
N GLU A 133 -15.47 -5.12 2.62
CA GLU A 133 -14.42 -6.04 3.02
C GLU A 133 -13.18 -5.30 3.55
N SER A 134 -12.55 -5.86 4.58
CA SER A 134 -11.29 -5.33 5.12
C SER A 134 -10.05 -5.82 4.38
N GLU A 135 -10.14 -6.99 3.74
CA GLU A 135 -9.01 -7.71 3.14
C GLU A 135 -9.44 -8.56 1.94
N ILE A 136 -8.51 -8.86 1.03
CA ILE A 136 -8.79 -9.67 -0.16
C ILE A 136 -8.81 -11.17 0.17
N SER A 137 -9.50 -11.96 -0.64
CA SER A 137 -9.55 -13.41 -0.52
C SER A 137 -8.85 -14.10 -1.70
N LEU A 138 -8.06 -15.13 -1.42
CA LEU A 138 -7.33 -15.93 -2.41
C LEU A 138 -7.96 -17.32 -2.60
N PRO A 139 -7.84 -17.95 -3.78
CA PRO A 139 -7.32 -17.36 -5.02
C PRO A 139 -8.37 -16.46 -5.69
N PHE A 140 -7.92 -15.37 -6.33
CA PHE A 140 -8.79 -14.42 -7.01
C PHE A 140 -8.35 -14.09 -8.43
N PHE A 141 -9.30 -13.57 -9.21
CA PHE A 141 -9.02 -12.76 -10.39
C PHE A 141 -9.62 -11.37 -10.20
N ALA A 142 -8.86 -10.31 -10.50
CA ALA A 142 -9.35 -8.94 -10.49
C ALA A 142 -9.45 -8.45 -11.93
N LEU A 143 -10.64 -8.04 -12.35
CA LEU A 143 -10.85 -7.53 -13.70
C LEU A 143 -10.11 -6.20 -13.86
N PRO A 144 -9.22 -6.04 -14.86
CA PRO A 144 -8.42 -4.82 -15.01
C PRO A 144 -9.28 -3.54 -15.12
N SER A 145 -10.38 -3.60 -15.88
CA SER A 145 -11.32 -2.48 -16.03
C SER A 145 -11.97 -2.07 -14.71
N GLU A 146 -12.23 -3.02 -13.81
CA GLU A 146 -12.86 -2.77 -12.51
C GLU A 146 -11.85 -2.29 -11.46
N LEU A 147 -10.56 -2.50 -11.67
CA LEU A 147 -9.51 -1.83 -10.88
C LEU A 147 -9.46 -0.33 -11.24
N GLU A 148 -9.57 0.02 -12.52
CA GLU A 148 -9.59 1.42 -12.96
C GLU A 148 -10.89 2.15 -12.56
N LEU A 149 -12.03 1.45 -12.65
CA LEU A 149 -13.36 1.99 -12.36
C LEU A 149 -13.80 1.79 -10.92
N ALA A 150 -12.94 1.29 -10.02
CA ALA A 150 -13.32 1.06 -8.63
C ALA A 150 -13.87 2.33 -7.96
N GLU A 151 -14.99 2.20 -7.26
CA GLU A 151 -15.57 3.31 -6.52
C GLU A 151 -14.78 3.65 -5.26
N ASP A 152 -15.04 4.84 -4.68
CA ASP A 152 -14.32 5.31 -3.50
C ASP A 152 -14.41 4.35 -2.33
N ALA A 153 -15.57 3.73 -2.09
CA ALA A 153 -15.72 2.74 -1.02
C ALA A 153 -14.82 1.50 -1.21
N ALA A 154 -14.49 1.12 -2.45
CA ALA A 154 -13.69 -0.07 -2.75
C ALA A 154 -12.18 0.22 -2.89
N TYR A 155 -11.72 1.46 -2.68
CA TYR A 155 -10.33 1.86 -2.97
C TYR A 155 -9.28 1.04 -2.19
N ARG A 156 -9.59 0.63 -0.95
CA ARG A 156 -8.68 -0.20 -0.14
C ARG A 156 -8.53 -1.60 -0.71
N ILE A 157 -9.65 -2.23 -1.08
CA ILE A 157 -9.64 -3.52 -1.75
C ILE A 157 -8.91 -3.42 -3.09
N ARG A 158 -9.16 -2.38 -3.90
CA ARG A 158 -8.36 -2.13 -5.13
C ARG A 158 -6.86 -2.10 -4.82
N GLY A 159 -6.45 -1.32 -3.82
CA GLY A 159 -5.04 -1.22 -3.43
C GLY A 159 -4.43 -2.57 -3.05
N ARG A 160 -5.16 -3.37 -2.26
CA ARG A 160 -4.73 -4.72 -1.85
C ARG A 160 -4.63 -5.68 -3.05
N LEU A 161 -5.58 -5.65 -3.97
CA LEU A 161 -5.54 -6.45 -5.20
C LEU A 161 -4.33 -6.10 -6.06
N VAL A 162 -4.10 -4.81 -6.31
CA VAL A 162 -2.94 -4.33 -7.08
C VAL A 162 -1.63 -4.74 -6.40
N SER A 163 -1.56 -4.57 -5.07
CA SER A 163 -0.38 -4.97 -4.29
C SER A 163 -0.07 -6.46 -4.43
N GLU A 164 -1.09 -7.33 -4.31
CA GLU A 164 -0.91 -8.79 -4.43
C GLU A 164 -0.53 -9.21 -5.86
N VAL A 165 -1.17 -8.63 -6.88
CA VAL A 165 -0.82 -8.87 -8.30
C VAL A 165 0.65 -8.50 -8.57
N MET A 166 1.12 -7.39 -8.00
CA MET A 166 2.50 -6.93 -8.18
C MET A 166 3.52 -7.67 -7.28
N ALA A 167 3.08 -8.37 -6.24
CA ALA A 167 3.97 -8.94 -5.23
C ALA A 167 4.99 -9.92 -5.81
N GLY A 168 4.60 -10.70 -6.83
CA GLY A 168 5.49 -11.60 -7.55
C GLY A 168 6.67 -10.88 -8.22
N TYR A 169 6.40 -9.76 -8.90
CA TYR A 169 7.42 -8.93 -9.54
C TYR A 169 8.33 -8.26 -8.50
N VAL A 170 7.76 -7.70 -7.44
CA VAL A 170 8.52 -7.04 -6.36
C VAL A 170 9.50 -8.01 -5.68
N ARG A 171 9.08 -9.26 -5.43
CA ARG A 171 9.94 -10.30 -4.82
C ARG A 171 11.19 -10.61 -5.65
N GLN A 172 11.17 -10.44 -6.98
CA GLN A 172 12.33 -10.71 -7.83
C GLN A 172 13.52 -9.78 -7.52
N ARG A 173 13.27 -8.53 -7.08
CA ARG A 173 14.31 -7.57 -6.67
C ARG A 173 15.15 -8.07 -5.48
N PHE A 174 14.56 -8.95 -4.67
CA PHE A 174 15.16 -9.53 -3.46
C PHE A 174 15.48 -11.02 -3.64
N ASN A 175 15.82 -11.43 -4.85
CA ASN A 175 16.33 -12.77 -5.10
C ASN A 175 17.75 -12.93 -4.47
N PRO A 176 17.96 -13.86 -3.51
CA PRO A 176 19.26 -14.09 -2.88
C PRO A 176 20.35 -14.53 -3.88
N ASP A 177 19.97 -15.04 -5.04
CA ASP A 177 20.89 -15.46 -6.08
C ASP A 177 21.33 -14.37 -7.06
N SER A 178 20.72 -13.19 -6.97
CA SER A 178 21.09 -12.04 -7.82
C SER A 178 22.55 -11.62 -7.60
N PRO A 179 23.36 -11.43 -8.66
CA PRO A 179 24.72 -10.91 -8.54
C PRO A 179 24.80 -9.59 -7.77
N ARG A 180 23.87 -8.67 -8.04
CA ARG A 180 23.75 -7.38 -7.34
C ARG A 180 23.64 -7.54 -5.83
N VAL A 181 22.86 -8.52 -5.37
CA VAL A 181 22.68 -8.80 -3.93
C VAL A 181 23.97 -9.38 -3.37
N LYS A 182 24.55 -10.41 -4.01
CA LYS A 182 25.79 -11.05 -3.54
C LYS A 182 26.93 -10.05 -3.43
N GLU A 183 27.18 -9.27 -4.49
CA GLU A 183 28.23 -8.26 -4.54
C GLU A 183 28.05 -7.19 -3.45
N ARG A 184 26.83 -6.66 -3.26
CA ARG A 184 26.58 -5.66 -2.22
C ARG A 184 26.81 -6.21 -0.81
N LEU A 185 26.34 -7.44 -0.54
CA LEU A 185 26.54 -8.06 0.78
C LEU A 185 28.02 -8.36 1.06
N GLU A 186 28.78 -8.77 0.05
CA GLU A 186 30.23 -8.98 0.16
C GLU A 186 30.97 -7.66 0.40
N GLN A 187 30.64 -6.60 -0.34
CA GLN A 187 31.20 -5.26 -0.16
C GLN A 187 30.96 -4.70 1.25
N ASN A 188 29.76 -4.96 1.80
CA ASN A 188 29.39 -4.44 3.11
C ASN A 188 29.75 -5.36 4.28
N LEU A 189 30.27 -6.56 4.02
CA LEU A 189 30.65 -7.51 5.06
C LEU A 189 31.64 -6.92 6.09
N PRO A 190 32.67 -6.14 5.72
CA PRO A 190 33.56 -5.51 6.70
C PRO A 190 32.84 -4.56 7.65
N TYR A 191 31.82 -3.82 7.19
CA TYR A 191 31.00 -2.96 8.04
C TYR A 191 30.17 -3.80 9.01
N ILE A 192 29.55 -4.88 8.53
CA ILE A 192 28.74 -5.79 9.36
C ILE A 192 29.57 -6.37 10.52
N HIS A 193 30.84 -6.70 10.27
CA HIS A 193 31.75 -7.21 11.29
C HIS A 193 32.08 -6.21 12.40
N HIS A 194 32.24 -4.93 12.06
CA HIS A 194 32.72 -3.89 12.99
C HIS A 194 31.60 -3.10 13.66
N ASP A 195 30.48 -2.93 12.96
CA ASP A 195 29.37 -2.10 13.41
C ASP A 195 28.53 -2.81 14.48
N GLY A 196 27.84 -2.01 15.30
CA GLY A 196 27.04 -2.50 16.41
C GLY A 196 25.77 -3.22 15.97
N ASP A 197 25.01 -3.71 16.96
CA ASP A 197 23.75 -4.40 16.76
C ASP A 197 22.57 -3.47 17.06
N VAL A 198 21.60 -3.37 16.15
CA VAL A 198 20.34 -2.64 16.40
C VAL A 198 19.62 -3.14 17.65
N ALA A 199 19.80 -4.42 18.03
CA ALA A 199 19.21 -4.99 19.24
C ALA A 199 19.65 -4.28 20.52
N SER A 200 20.77 -3.55 20.50
CA SER A 200 21.21 -2.70 21.61
C SER A 200 20.23 -1.55 21.93
N LEU A 201 19.35 -1.18 20.99
CA LEU A 201 18.31 -0.18 21.20
C LEU A 201 17.01 -0.79 21.76
N PHE A 202 16.83 -2.10 21.70
CA PHE A 202 15.56 -2.72 22.11
C PHE A 202 15.32 -2.55 23.61
N ASN A 203 14.07 -2.24 23.98
CA ASN A 203 13.65 -1.95 25.35
C ASN A 203 14.42 -0.80 26.05
N THR A 204 15.02 0.12 25.30
CA THR A 204 15.72 1.30 25.88
C THR A 204 14.79 2.48 26.16
N GLN A 205 13.57 2.46 25.63
CA GLN A 205 12.57 3.52 25.71
C GLN A 205 11.20 2.96 26.15
N VAL A 206 11.20 2.08 27.16
CA VAL A 206 9.97 1.42 27.63
C VAL A 206 8.97 2.43 28.16
N GLY A 207 7.75 2.40 27.62
CA GLY A 207 6.66 3.28 28.06
C GLY A 207 6.71 4.69 27.48
N SER A 208 7.69 5.01 26.63
CA SER A 208 7.85 6.37 26.09
C SER A 208 6.94 6.66 24.91
N THR A 209 6.98 7.93 24.49
CA THR A 209 6.49 8.39 23.19
C THR A 209 7.65 8.49 22.20
N ALA A 210 7.46 7.92 21.01
CA ALA A 210 8.40 8.03 19.90
C ALA A 210 7.80 8.79 18.73
N LEU A 211 8.59 9.69 18.13
CA LEU A 211 8.28 10.36 16.87
C LEU A 211 9.01 9.62 15.76
N VAL A 212 8.25 9.17 14.78
CA VAL A 212 8.79 8.57 13.57
C VAL A 212 8.56 9.55 12.43
N ILE A 213 9.65 10.10 11.92
CA ILE A 213 9.64 11.18 10.94
C ILE A 213 10.04 10.62 9.58
N ALA A 214 9.07 10.60 8.66
CA ALA A 214 9.24 10.31 7.25
C ALA A 214 9.37 11.59 6.42
N SER A 215 9.68 11.43 5.14
CA SER A 215 10.06 12.49 4.21
C SER A 215 8.94 13.00 3.31
N GLY A 216 7.70 12.55 3.51
CA GLY A 216 6.57 12.95 2.68
C GLY A 216 6.26 14.46 2.78
N PRO A 217 5.54 15.03 1.79
CA PRO A 217 5.36 16.48 1.67
C PRO A 217 4.73 17.16 2.90
N THR A 218 3.88 16.49 3.67
CA THR A 218 3.24 17.12 4.85
C THR A 218 4.23 17.42 5.96
N LEU A 219 5.42 16.78 5.97
CA LEU A 219 6.47 17.13 6.94
C LEU A 219 6.78 18.63 6.93
N ALA A 220 6.74 19.29 5.76
CA ALA A 220 6.97 20.73 5.63
C ALA A 220 6.08 21.56 6.56
N GLN A 221 4.81 21.19 6.67
CA GLN A 221 3.82 21.86 7.51
C GLN A 221 4.02 21.53 9.00
N HIS A 222 4.54 20.34 9.30
CA HIS A 222 4.77 19.89 10.67
C HIS A 222 6.04 20.47 11.31
N LEU A 223 7.05 20.85 10.53
CA LEU A 223 8.38 21.24 11.05
C LEU A 223 8.34 22.37 12.10
N PRO A 224 7.56 23.47 11.94
CA PRO A 224 7.46 24.51 12.96
C PRO A 224 6.89 23.98 14.29
N THR A 225 5.75 23.28 14.23
CA THR A 225 5.10 22.69 15.41
C THR A 225 5.98 21.62 16.06
N LEU A 226 6.69 20.83 15.26
CA LEU A 226 7.62 19.80 15.75
C LEU A 226 8.72 20.41 16.61
N ALA A 227 9.32 21.53 16.18
CA ALA A 227 10.34 22.20 16.97
C ALA A 227 9.80 22.71 18.32
N GLU A 228 8.58 23.27 18.33
CA GLU A 228 7.91 23.69 19.58
C GLU A 228 7.64 22.50 20.51
N GLN A 229 7.11 21.41 19.96
CA GLN A 229 6.76 20.23 20.75
C GLN A 229 7.99 19.54 21.34
N LEU A 230 9.10 19.44 20.59
CA LEU A 230 10.35 18.89 21.11
C LEU A 230 10.96 19.74 22.23
N ALA A 231 10.74 21.06 22.23
CA ALA A 231 11.14 21.93 23.32
C ALA A 231 10.30 21.70 24.60
N ARG A 232 9.02 21.32 24.43
CA ARG A 232 8.09 21.03 25.53
C ARG A 232 8.21 19.60 26.06
N HIS A 233 8.65 18.67 25.21
CA HIS A 233 8.74 17.25 25.48
C HIS A 233 10.15 16.72 25.19
N PRO A 234 11.15 17.08 26.03
CA PRO A 234 12.54 16.65 25.86
C PRO A 234 12.74 15.14 26.07
N ASP A 235 11.75 14.44 26.62
CA ASP A 235 11.72 13.00 26.84
C ASP A 235 11.26 12.20 25.60
N TRP A 236 10.74 12.88 24.57
CA TRP A 236 10.31 12.24 23.35
C TRP A 236 11.48 11.71 22.52
N PHE A 237 11.37 10.46 22.05
CA PHE A 237 12.41 9.82 21.27
C PHE A 237 12.16 10.02 19.76
N VAL A 238 13.12 10.61 19.05
CA VAL A 238 12.97 11.01 17.64
C VAL A 238 13.74 10.06 16.73
N LEU A 239 13.01 9.31 15.90
CA LEU A 239 13.56 8.47 14.85
C LEU A 239 13.26 9.09 13.48
N SER A 240 14.28 9.26 12.66
CA SER A 240 14.14 9.78 11.29
C SER A 240 14.41 8.69 10.28
N VAL A 241 13.65 8.64 9.19
CA VAL A 241 14.11 7.98 7.97
C VAL A 241 15.25 8.80 7.34
N ASP A 242 16.08 8.16 6.53
CA ASP A 242 17.22 8.76 5.84
C ASP A 242 16.92 10.10 5.12
N THR A 243 15.91 10.12 4.25
CA THR A 243 15.58 11.25 3.37
C THR A 243 14.88 12.41 4.10
N ALA A 244 14.41 12.19 5.32
CA ALA A 244 13.89 13.24 6.21
C ALA A 244 15.00 13.97 6.97
N LEU A 245 16.24 13.47 6.95
CA LEU A 245 17.35 14.09 7.67
C LEU A 245 17.66 15.51 7.19
N ALA A 246 17.70 15.71 5.87
CA ALA A 246 17.97 17.02 5.26
C ALA A 246 16.97 18.11 5.71
N PRO A 247 15.64 17.94 5.57
CA PRO A 247 14.69 18.95 6.02
C PRO A 247 14.70 19.18 7.54
N LEU A 248 14.89 18.13 8.36
CA LEU A 248 15.01 18.28 9.82
C LEU A 248 16.21 19.14 10.21
N ARG A 249 17.39 18.86 9.64
CA ARG A 249 18.61 19.64 9.91
C ARG A 249 18.46 21.12 9.55
N ARG A 250 17.81 21.43 8.43
CA ARG A 250 17.54 22.82 8.03
C ARG A 250 16.66 23.58 9.03
N HIS A 251 15.88 22.86 9.84
CA HIS A 251 15.06 23.43 10.91
C HIS A 251 15.70 23.29 12.30
N GLY A 252 16.99 22.91 12.37
CA GLY A 252 17.71 22.76 13.63
C GLY A 252 17.26 21.56 14.47
N ILE A 253 16.57 20.58 13.88
CA ILE A 253 16.10 19.39 14.57
C ILE A 253 17.09 18.24 14.34
N THR A 254 17.62 17.70 15.44
CA THR A 254 18.54 16.56 15.43
C THR A 254 17.81 15.31 15.91
N PRO A 255 17.64 14.26 15.07
CA PRO A 255 17.05 13.01 15.51
C PRO A 255 17.98 12.25 16.47
N HIS A 256 17.39 11.36 17.26
CA HIS A 256 18.14 10.47 18.15
C HIS A 256 18.68 9.24 17.40
N VAL A 257 17.97 8.79 16.35
CA VAL A 257 18.37 7.68 15.48
C VAL A 257 17.96 8.00 14.04
N VAL A 258 18.81 7.65 13.08
CA VAL A 258 18.45 7.63 11.65
C VAL A 258 18.39 6.20 11.17
N VAL A 259 17.39 5.85 10.36
CA VAL A 259 17.23 4.51 9.77
C VAL A 259 17.39 4.61 8.26
N CYS A 260 18.15 3.69 7.66
CA CYS A 260 18.34 3.59 6.22
C CYS A 260 18.30 2.14 5.75
N ILE A 261 17.42 1.83 4.80
CA ILE A 261 17.38 0.51 4.14
C ILE A 261 17.39 0.61 2.61
N ASP A 262 17.48 1.82 2.08
CA ASP A 262 17.43 2.09 0.64
C ASP A 262 18.74 1.63 -0.02
N ASP A 263 18.61 0.70 -0.98
CA ASP A 263 19.72 0.09 -1.70
C ASP A 263 20.25 0.94 -2.88
N THR A 264 19.72 2.17 -3.02
CA THR A 264 20.07 3.17 -4.04
C THR A 264 20.41 4.56 -3.48
N LEU A 265 20.27 4.78 -2.17
CA LEU A 265 20.55 6.07 -1.55
C LEU A 265 22.05 6.41 -1.65
N THR A 266 22.34 7.62 -2.12
CA THR A 266 23.71 8.15 -2.26
C THR A 266 24.09 9.09 -1.11
N PRO A 267 25.38 9.29 -0.82
CA PRO A 267 25.84 10.15 0.29
C PRO A 267 25.29 11.57 0.25
N ASP A 268 25.19 12.17 -0.94
CA ASP A 268 24.65 13.52 -1.15
C ASP A 268 23.16 13.62 -0.77
N LYS A 269 22.39 12.56 -1.02
CA LYS A 269 20.96 12.48 -0.68
C LYS A 269 20.73 12.21 0.80
N MET A 270 21.65 11.52 1.46
CA MET A 270 21.59 11.28 2.90
C MET A 270 21.79 12.57 3.70
N ALA A 271 22.60 13.51 3.20
CA ALA A 271 22.88 14.80 3.84
C ALA A 271 23.40 14.69 5.29
N SER A 272 24.20 13.65 5.56
CA SER A 272 24.73 13.26 6.87
C SER A 272 25.80 14.19 7.46
N GLN A 273 26.22 15.22 6.72
CA GLN A 273 27.23 16.19 7.17
C GLN A 273 26.82 16.79 8.51
N GLU A 274 27.76 16.96 9.45
CA GLU A 274 27.52 17.63 10.75
C GLU A 274 26.41 17.02 11.63
N ILE A 275 25.93 15.80 11.34
CA ILE A 275 24.93 15.14 12.20
C ILE A 275 25.50 14.68 13.56
N GLY A 276 26.83 14.74 13.71
CA GLY A 276 27.52 14.41 14.96
C GLY A 276 27.47 12.91 15.26
N ASN A 277 27.18 12.57 16.52
CA ASN A 277 27.24 11.20 17.04
C ASN A 277 25.90 10.44 16.94
N VAL A 278 25.01 10.85 16.03
CA VAL A 278 23.70 10.19 15.85
C VAL A 278 23.92 8.78 15.26
N PRO A 279 23.40 7.71 15.87
CA PRO A 279 23.50 6.37 15.33
C PRO A 279 22.67 6.21 14.04
N LEU A 280 23.27 5.54 13.06
CA LEU A 280 22.60 5.04 11.86
C LEU A 280 22.25 3.57 12.05
N VAL A 281 20.96 3.24 12.02
CA VAL A 281 20.49 1.86 11.86
C VAL A 281 20.38 1.56 10.37
N TYR A 282 21.08 0.53 9.88
CA TYR A 282 21.09 0.21 8.45
C TYR A 282 20.90 -1.27 8.13
N ALA A 283 20.30 -1.53 6.96
CA ALA A 283 20.29 -2.87 6.37
C ALA A 283 21.49 -3.06 5.42
N PRO A 284 22.10 -4.26 5.33
CA PRO A 284 23.31 -4.51 4.55
C PRO A 284 23.26 -4.20 3.05
N MET A 285 22.10 -3.90 2.49
CA MET A 285 21.97 -3.55 1.06
C MET A 285 22.24 -2.07 0.77
N VAL A 286 22.35 -1.22 1.80
CA VAL A 286 22.65 0.21 1.65
C VAL A 286 24.00 0.44 0.95
N PRO A 287 24.07 1.40 0.01
CA PRO A 287 25.22 2.20 -0.34
C PRO A 287 26.55 1.97 0.40
N SER A 288 27.56 1.24 -0.08
CA SER A 288 28.82 1.12 0.69
C SER A 288 29.50 2.48 0.93
N ASP A 289 29.45 3.34 -0.09
CA ASP A 289 29.85 4.75 -0.02
C ASP A 289 28.96 5.54 0.95
N THR A 290 27.64 5.35 0.93
CA THR A 290 26.69 5.96 1.88
C THR A 290 27.01 5.55 3.32
N LEU A 291 27.27 4.27 3.59
CA LEU A 291 27.68 3.78 4.90
C LEU A 291 29.01 4.38 5.33
N SER A 292 29.99 4.44 4.43
CA SER A 292 31.31 5.01 4.72
C SER A 292 31.27 6.51 5.02
N SER A 293 30.29 7.23 4.47
CA SER A 293 30.11 8.67 4.65
C SER A 293 29.42 9.05 5.96
N TRP A 294 28.84 8.09 6.67
CA TRP A 294 28.16 8.36 7.94
C TRP A 294 29.18 8.68 9.05
N PRO A 295 29.11 9.87 9.70
CA PRO A 295 30.13 10.28 10.65
C PRO A 295 29.95 9.69 12.06
N GLY A 296 28.77 9.15 12.36
CA GLY A 296 28.41 8.63 13.69
C GLY A 296 28.52 7.10 13.80
N PRO A 297 28.05 6.53 14.91
CA PRO A 297 27.96 5.08 15.10
C PRO A 297 27.02 4.46 14.05
N ARG A 298 27.29 3.22 13.67
CA ARG A 298 26.41 2.44 12.81
C ARG A 298 25.97 1.17 13.54
N LEU A 299 24.70 0.81 13.36
CA LEU A 299 24.05 -0.36 13.93
C LEU A 299 23.41 -1.17 12.80
N VAL A 300 23.77 -2.44 12.71
CA VAL A 300 23.27 -3.34 11.68
C VAL A 300 21.91 -3.90 12.08
N THR A 301 20.96 -3.90 11.15
CA THR A 301 19.72 -4.66 11.23
C THR A 301 19.57 -5.59 10.03
N TYR A 302 18.80 -6.65 10.20
CA TYR A 302 18.30 -7.46 9.07
C TYR A 302 16.78 -7.38 8.95
N SER A 303 16.25 -8.04 7.94
CA SER A 303 14.84 -8.42 7.86
C SER A 303 14.67 -9.93 7.72
N PRO A 304 13.44 -10.46 7.80
CA PRO A 304 13.16 -11.87 7.55
C PRO A 304 13.46 -12.33 6.11
N SER A 305 13.76 -11.39 5.20
CA SER A 305 14.02 -11.67 3.79
C SER A 305 15.07 -12.78 3.58
N PRO A 306 14.87 -13.68 2.61
CA PRO A 306 15.82 -14.75 2.30
C PRO A 306 17.24 -14.27 1.99
N ILE A 307 17.40 -13.04 1.47
CA ILE A 307 18.72 -12.45 1.13
C ILE A 307 19.66 -12.37 2.33
N TYR A 308 19.12 -12.24 3.55
CA TYR A 308 19.92 -12.12 4.77
C TYR A 308 20.07 -13.44 5.52
N THR A 309 19.59 -14.58 5.00
CA THR A 309 19.59 -15.86 5.73
C THR A 309 20.99 -16.28 6.18
N LYS A 310 21.97 -16.25 5.27
CA LYS A 310 23.37 -16.61 5.58
C LYS A 310 24.02 -15.62 6.55
N LEU A 311 23.73 -14.33 6.39
CA LEU A 311 24.25 -13.28 7.28
C LEU A 311 23.68 -13.42 8.70
N ARG A 312 22.36 -13.63 8.86
CA ARG A 312 21.73 -13.87 10.16
C ARG A 312 22.32 -15.08 10.91
N GLN A 313 22.77 -16.10 10.20
CA GLN A 313 23.41 -17.28 10.79
C GLN A 313 24.87 -17.03 11.19
N SER A 314 25.64 -16.36 10.33
CA SER A 314 27.08 -16.12 10.54
C SER A 314 27.38 -14.92 11.43
N HIS A 315 26.52 -13.90 11.39
CA HIS A 315 26.65 -12.61 12.06
C HIS A 315 25.30 -12.22 12.65
N PRO A 316 24.86 -12.85 13.75
CA PRO A 316 23.55 -12.56 14.32
C PRO A 316 23.46 -11.08 14.73
N ARG A 317 22.35 -10.46 14.34
CA ARG A 317 21.94 -9.08 14.69
C ARG A 317 20.42 -9.04 14.88
N GLY A 318 19.94 -7.96 15.47
CA GLY A 318 18.52 -7.64 15.55
C GLY A 318 17.86 -7.61 14.17
N VAL A 319 16.60 -8.02 14.15
CA VAL A 319 15.77 -8.07 12.94
C VAL A 319 14.66 -7.05 13.11
N LEU A 320 14.47 -6.22 12.10
CA LEU A 320 13.35 -5.28 12.01
C LEU A 320 12.38 -5.72 10.89
N HIS A 321 11.09 -5.42 11.08
CA HIS A 321 10.07 -5.60 10.07
C HIS A 321 10.37 -4.67 8.88
N GLN A 322 10.16 -5.18 7.66
CA GLN A 322 10.32 -4.41 6.42
C GLN A 322 9.11 -4.65 5.52
N GLY A 323 8.44 -3.57 5.13
CA GLY A 323 7.31 -3.55 4.19
C GLY A 323 7.62 -2.81 2.88
N GLY A 324 8.91 -2.70 2.51
CA GLY A 324 9.37 -2.08 1.26
C GLY A 324 9.73 -0.59 1.33
N SER A 325 9.41 0.11 2.43
CA SER A 325 9.86 1.48 2.70
C SER A 325 10.58 1.57 4.05
N VAL A 326 11.49 2.54 4.17
CA VAL A 326 12.27 2.84 5.39
C VAL A 326 11.37 3.15 6.58
N ILE A 327 10.15 3.64 6.36
CA ILE A 327 9.19 3.87 7.44
C ILE A 327 8.90 2.61 8.27
N HIS A 328 8.81 1.43 7.65
CA HIS A 328 8.44 0.19 8.33
C HIS A 328 9.46 -0.25 9.38
N PRO A 329 10.77 -0.38 9.09
CA PRO A 329 11.74 -0.69 10.12
C PRO A 329 11.88 0.45 11.13
N THR A 330 11.65 1.71 10.77
CA THR A 330 11.69 2.83 11.75
C THR A 330 10.54 2.75 12.76
N VAL A 331 9.33 2.45 12.30
CA VAL A 331 8.17 2.19 13.18
C VAL A 331 8.41 0.96 14.04
N ASP A 332 8.89 -0.14 13.45
CA ASP A 332 9.17 -1.36 14.21
C ASP A 332 10.30 -1.18 15.22
N LEU A 333 11.29 -0.36 14.91
CA LEU A 333 12.32 0.02 15.86
C LEU A 333 11.70 0.79 17.04
N ALA A 334 10.86 1.80 16.80
CA ALA A 334 10.18 2.54 17.86
C ALA A 334 9.40 1.62 18.81
N VAL A 335 8.66 0.66 18.26
CA VAL A 335 7.92 -0.35 19.01
C VAL A 335 8.86 -1.27 19.81
N LYS A 336 9.93 -1.79 19.18
CA LYS A 336 10.90 -2.68 19.85
C LYS A 336 11.77 -1.97 20.87
N MET A 337 11.94 -0.65 20.77
CA MET A 337 12.53 0.17 21.82
C MET A 337 11.63 0.23 23.08
N GLY A 338 10.36 -0.19 22.97
CA GLY A 338 9.41 -0.29 24.08
C GLY A 338 8.41 0.87 24.17
N SER A 339 8.35 1.73 23.15
CA SER A 339 7.45 2.88 23.13
C SER A 339 5.98 2.41 23.13
N LEU A 340 5.14 3.01 23.96
CA LEU A 340 3.70 2.74 23.98
C LEU A 340 2.92 3.71 23.08
N GLU A 341 3.57 4.78 22.64
CA GLU A 341 3.00 5.74 21.70
C GLU A 341 3.96 6.02 20.56
N VAL A 342 3.44 6.01 19.33
CA VAL A 342 4.19 6.30 18.11
C VAL A 342 3.46 7.38 17.32
N ILE A 343 4.11 8.53 17.15
CA ILE A 343 3.59 9.68 16.39
C ILE A 343 4.26 9.69 15.02
N LEU A 344 3.46 9.53 13.96
CA LEU A 344 3.91 9.45 12.58
C LEU A 344 3.81 10.82 11.91
N LEU A 345 4.93 11.36 11.43
CA LEU A 345 4.97 12.62 10.68
C LEU A 345 5.55 12.39 9.28
N GLY A 346 5.00 13.07 8.26
CA GLY A 346 5.47 12.94 6.87
C GLY A 346 5.22 11.56 6.26
N CYS A 347 4.29 10.78 6.83
CA CYS A 347 3.94 9.43 6.37
C CYS A 347 2.80 9.49 5.36
N ASP A 348 3.04 10.18 4.24
CA ASP A 348 1.96 10.57 3.33
C ASP A 348 1.46 9.44 2.43
N PHE A 349 2.32 8.55 1.94
CA PHE A 349 1.97 7.48 0.97
C PHE A 349 1.13 7.96 -0.23
N ALA A 350 1.26 9.23 -0.57
CA ALA A 350 0.53 9.95 -1.61
C ALA A 350 1.31 11.23 -1.96
N PHE A 351 0.80 12.00 -2.92
CA PHE A 351 1.41 13.25 -3.38
C PHE A 351 0.54 14.48 -3.04
N PRO A 352 0.33 14.82 -1.75
CA PRO A 352 -0.42 16.03 -1.40
C PRO A 352 0.25 17.27 -1.98
N GLY A 353 -0.56 18.12 -2.61
CA GLY A 353 -0.09 19.34 -3.28
C GLY A 353 0.84 19.09 -4.48
N ASP A 354 0.73 17.92 -5.12
CA ASP A 354 1.55 17.49 -6.26
C ASP A 354 3.06 17.49 -5.96
N GLN A 355 3.42 17.16 -4.72
CA GLN A 355 4.80 17.05 -4.26
C GLN A 355 5.12 15.62 -3.84
N THR A 356 6.39 15.21 -3.97
CA THR A 356 6.82 13.87 -3.58
C THR A 356 7.52 13.83 -2.22
N HIS A 357 8.35 14.83 -1.90
CA HIS A 357 9.13 14.86 -0.67
C HIS A 357 9.35 16.28 -0.15
N THR A 358 9.33 16.47 1.17
CA THR A 358 9.67 17.76 1.79
C THR A 358 11.15 18.10 1.62
N GLY A 359 11.44 19.31 1.14
CA GLY A 359 12.80 19.83 1.08
C GLY A 359 13.64 19.31 -0.10
N TRP A 360 13.01 18.63 -1.05
CA TRP A 360 13.61 18.13 -2.29
C TRP A 360 12.84 18.64 -3.50
N GLN A 361 13.52 18.82 -4.63
CA GLN A 361 12.83 19.05 -5.91
C GLN A 361 12.09 17.78 -6.33
N ASP A 362 10.95 17.95 -7.00
CA ASP A 362 10.18 16.79 -7.48
C ASP A 362 11.04 15.91 -8.42
N GLY A 363 10.96 14.59 -8.25
CA GLY A 363 11.82 13.63 -8.96
C GLY A 363 13.24 13.45 -8.40
N ALA A 364 13.73 14.31 -7.50
CA ALA A 364 15.11 14.22 -7.01
C ALA A 364 15.41 12.91 -6.25
N LEU A 365 14.38 12.34 -5.60
CA LEU A 365 14.47 11.09 -4.83
C LEU A 365 13.71 9.93 -5.50
N GLY A 366 13.32 10.07 -6.77
CA GLY A 366 12.68 8.99 -7.53
C GLY A 366 11.43 9.46 -8.28
N PRO A 367 10.22 9.14 -7.81
CA PRO A 367 8.98 9.40 -8.54
C PRO A 367 8.76 10.90 -8.79
N ILE A 368 7.94 11.19 -9.80
CA ILE A 368 7.47 12.53 -10.17
C ILE A 368 5.96 12.54 -9.96
N ALA A 369 5.42 13.54 -9.25
CA ALA A 369 4.02 13.56 -8.86
C ALA A 369 3.06 13.56 -10.07
N SER A 370 3.42 14.27 -11.14
CA SER A 370 2.63 14.34 -12.38
C SER A 370 2.55 13.03 -13.16
N GLN A 371 3.35 12.02 -12.78
CA GLN A 371 3.36 10.69 -13.37
C GLN A 371 2.68 9.65 -12.47
N ALA A 372 1.85 10.10 -11.51
CA ALA A 372 1.13 9.21 -10.62
C ALA A 372 0.26 8.21 -11.40
N LEU A 373 0.36 6.94 -11.01
CA LEU A 373 -0.31 5.82 -11.69
C LEU A 373 -1.58 5.37 -10.96
N SER A 374 -1.92 5.98 -9.83
CA SER A 374 -3.08 5.60 -9.03
C SER A 374 -3.56 6.73 -8.11
N TRP A 375 -4.54 6.42 -7.28
CA TRP A 375 -5.10 7.33 -6.29
C TRP A 375 -5.50 6.58 -5.01
N VAL A 376 -5.60 7.30 -3.90
CA VAL A 376 -6.12 6.84 -2.60
C VAL A 376 -6.97 7.96 -1.98
N LEU A 377 -7.70 7.67 -0.91
CA LEU A 377 -8.36 8.70 -0.11
C LEU A 377 -7.42 9.25 0.96
N ASP A 378 -7.40 10.57 1.10
CA ASP A 378 -6.72 11.27 2.18
C ASP A 378 -7.51 11.22 3.50
N GLY A 379 -6.96 11.83 4.55
CA GLY A 379 -7.60 11.95 5.86
C GLY A 379 -8.86 12.83 5.92
N HIS A 380 -9.22 13.47 4.81
CA HIS A 380 -10.43 14.25 4.61
C HIS A 380 -11.47 13.52 3.75
N GLY A 381 -11.15 12.33 3.24
CA GLY A 381 -12.01 11.56 2.34
C GLY A 381 -11.96 12.03 0.88
N LYS A 382 -10.96 12.81 0.48
CA LYS A 382 -10.76 13.27 -0.90
C LYS A 382 -9.75 12.39 -1.61
N ARG A 383 -9.90 12.22 -2.92
CA ARG A 383 -8.91 11.52 -3.75
C ARG A 383 -7.62 12.35 -3.83
N VAL A 384 -6.50 11.69 -3.54
CA VAL A 384 -5.14 12.20 -3.73
C VAL A 384 -4.35 11.21 -4.61
N SER A 385 -3.49 11.76 -5.48
CA SER A 385 -2.66 10.96 -6.38
C SER A 385 -1.61 10.16 -5.60
N THR A 386 -1.31 8.95 -6.07
CA THR A 386 -0.28 8.09 -5.48
C THR A 386 0.28 7.11 -6.50
N ASN A 387 1.28 6.32 -6.11
CA ASN A 387 1.79 5.21 -6.89
C ASN A 387 1.48 3.85 -6.23
N PRO A 388 1.35 2.77 -7.01
CA PRO A 388 1.04 1.44 -6.47
C PRO A 388 2.01 0.94 -5.38
N ASN A 389 3.29 1.32 -5.44
CA ASN A 389 4.26 0.99 -4.39
C ASN A 389 3.97 1.74 -3.08
N PHE A 390 3.52 2.98 -3.14
CA PHE A 390 3.14 3.75 -1.94
C PHE A 390 1.87 3.20 -1.30
N THR A 391 0.88 2.79 -2.10
CA THR A 391 -0.28 2.03 -1.61
C THR A 391 0.15 0.73 -0.94
N THR A 392 1.14 0.02 -1.49
CA THR A 392 1.70 -1.19 -0.85
C THR A 392 2.35 -0.85 0.51
N TYR A 393 3.11 0.23 0.60
CA TYR A 393 3.71 0.67 1.87
C TYR A 393 2.63 1.05 2.90
N GLN A 394 1.57 1.74 2.47
CA GLN A 394 0.42 2.05 3.32
C GLN A 394 -0.21 0.77 3.87
N ILE A 395 -0.48 -0.21 3.00
CA ILE A 395 -1.10 -1.49 3.38
C ILE A 395 -0.25 -2.26 4.39
N GLU A 396 1.06 -2.34 4.16
CA GLU A 396 1.97 -3.05 5.05
C GLU A 396 2.09 -2.36 6.42
N LEU A 397 2.12 -1.03 6.45
CA LEU A 397 2.09 -0.27 7.71
C LEU A 397 0.77 -0.48 8.47
N GLU A 398 -0.38 -0.46 7.80
CA GLU A 398 -1.69 -0.71 8.42
C GLU A 398 -1.78 -2.12 9.02
N ARG A 399 -1.27 -3.14 8.30
CA ARG A 399 -1.18 -4.52 8.81
C ARG A 399 -0.25 -4.60 10.02
N TYR A 400 0.88 -3.89 9.99
CA TYR A 400 1.79 -3.83 11.12
C TYR A 400 1.12 -3.19 12.35
N ILE A 401 0.45 -2.06 12.19
CA ILE A 401 -0.25 -1.37 13.29
C ILE A 401 -1.33 -2.28 13.89
N ALA A 402 -2.14 -2.93 13.06
CA ALA A 402 -3.18 -3.86 13.52
C ALA A 402 -2.61 -5.03 14.35
N ALA A 403 -1.38 -5.48 14.05
CA ALA A 403 -0.70 -6.54 14.79
C ALA A 403 -0.11 -6.08 16.15
N HIS A 404 -0.14 -4.78 16.46
CA HIS A 404 0.42 -4.20 17.69
C HIS A 404 -0.64 -3.41 18.49
N PRO A 405 -1.74 -4.04 18.95
CA PRO A 405 -2.83 -3.35 19.65
C PRO A 405 -2.44 -2.73 21.00
N GLY A 406 -1.28 -3.10 21.56
CA GLY A 406 -0.73 -2.53 22.79
C GLY A 406 -0.01 -1.19 22.62
N VAL A 407 0.16 -0.72 21.38
CA VAL A 407 0.82 0.55 21.04
C VAL A 407 -0.20 1.49 20.41
N ARG A 408 -0.21 2.74 20.85
CA ARG A 408 -1.05 3.80 20.28
C ARG A 408 -0.32 4.47 19.12
N PHE A 409 -0.91 4.42 17.93
CA PHE A 409 -0.38 5.07 16.74
C PHE A 409 -1.16 6.34 16.41
N TRP A 410 -0.42 7.42 16.15
CA TRP A 410 -0.96 8.69 15.70
C TRP A 410 -0.49 9.01 14.28
N ASN A 411 -1.41 9.41 13.42
CA ASN A 411 -1.10 9.97 12.10
C ASN A 411 -1.18 11.49 12.15
N CYS A 412 -0.13 12.20 11.77
CA CYS A 412 -0.15 13.66 11.63
C CYS A 412 -0.41 14.11 10.18
N SER A 413 -0.20 13.24 9.20
CA SER A 413 -0.27 13.52 7.77
C SER A 413 -1.72 13.44 7.24
N ARG A 414 -2.56 14.43 7.56
CA ARG A 414 -3.99 14.40 7.18
C ARG A 414 -4.27 14.61 5.69
N ASP A 415 -3.42 15.38 5.01
CA ASP A 415 -3.46 15.56 3.56
C ASP A 415 -2.87 14.35 2.80
N GLY A 416 -2.16 13.46 3.50
CA GLY A 416 -1.68 12.18 2.97
C GLY A 416 -2.75 11.10 3.00
N ALA A 417 -2.41 9.91 2.51
CA ALA A 417 -3.27 8.73 2.50
C ALA A 417 -3.79 8.41 3.92
N ALA A 418 -5.10 8.18 4.03
CA ALA A 418 -5.71 7.81 5.30
C ALA A 418 -5.16 6.47 5.81
N LEU A 419 -4.67 6.43 7.03
CA LEU A 419 -4.18 5.21 7.69
C LEU A 419 -5.26 4.59 8.59
N LEU A 420 -5.55 3.30 8.39
CA LEU A 420 -6.34 2.52 9.33
C LEU A 420 -5.64 2.38 10.69
N HIS A 421 -6.43 2.20 11.74
CA HIS A 421 -5.95 1.93 13.10
C HIS A 421 -5.08 3.05 13.73
N CYS A 422 -5.05 4.23 13.11
CA CYS A 422 -4.44 5.43 13.64
C CYS A 422 -5.49 6.47 14.02
N SER A 423 -5.23 7.23 15.08
CA SER A 423 -5.95 8.49 15.36
C SER A 423 -5.15 9.69 14.84
N TYR A 424 -5.79 10.82 14.59
CA TYR A 424 -5.08 12.06 14.23
C TYR A 424 -4.56 12.78 15.48
N HIS A 425 -3.28 13.18 15.50
CA HIS A 425 -2.69 13.83 16.67
C HIS A 425 -3.17 15.28 16.82
N PRO A 426 -3.86 15.65 17.91
CA PRO A 426 -4.59 16.92 18.00
C PRO A 426 -3.71 18.17 17.85
N GLU A 427 -2.45 18.12 18.29
CA GLU A 427 -1.53 19.27 18.19
C GLU A 427 -0.84 19.40 16.83
N PHE A 428 -0.81 18.35 16.01
CA PHE A 428 -0.15 18.38 14.69
C PHE A 428 -1.12 18.52 13.52
N VAL A 429 -2.42 18.25 13.74
CA VAL A 429 -3.49 18.39 12.72
C VAL A 429 -4.46 19.55 13.00
N ALA A 430 -4.05 20.48 13.86
CA ALA A 430 -4.85 21.63 14.29
C ALA A 430 -5.05 22.68 13.19
#